data_AF-A0A0Q5SY16-F1
#
_entry.id   AF-A0A0Q5SY16-F1
#
_cell.length_a   1.000
_cell.length_b   1.000
_cell.length_c   1.000
_cell.angle_alpha   90.00
_cell.angle_beta   90.00
_cell.angle_gamma   90.00
#
_symmetry.space_group_name_H-M   'P 1'
#
loop_
_entity.id
_entity.type
_entity.pdbx_description
1 polymer ?
#
loop_
_entity_poly.entity_id
_entity_poly.type
_entity_poly.pdbx_seq_one_letter_code
_entity_poly.pdbx_strand_id
1 'polypeptide(L)'
;MEPPQYKRRIRTPRQRLAGRITGIVTLIALPICGVLFFAIPFAKWAYDESRVVTLTCTVESARGSVSDGGLRRGGSYKSVIIETKDCGSLVIRGFGGSDYLDVARSISARPGPYEIVVGESEWALRNHWTSFGGAPRVKAYERVE
;
A
#
# COMPACT_ATOMS: atom_id res chain seq x y z
N MET A 1 46.60 -25.94 34.04
CA MET A 1 45.83 -25.34 32.95
C MET A 1 44.91 -26.43 32.43
N GLU A 2 43.64 -26.40 32.82
CA GLU A 2 42.68 -27.47 32.54
C GLU A 2 42.04 -27.25 31.15
N PRO A 3 41.93 -28.26 30.29
CA PRO A 3 41.40 -28.07 28.94
C PRO A 3 39.89 -27.77 28.99
N PRO A 4 39.38 -26.88 28.13
CA PRO A 4 37.95 -26.58 28.10
C PRO A 4 37.16 -27.83 27.68
N GLN A 5 36.34 -28.33 28.61
CA GLN A 5 35.41 -29.43 28.39
C GLN A 5 34.31 -28.99 27.40
N TYR A 6 34.53 -29.25 26.10
CA TYR A 6 33.49 -29.05 25.09
C TYR A 6 32.39 -30.10 25.27
N LYS A 7 31.33 -29.74 26.00
CA LYS A 7 30.13 -30.56 26.15
C LYS A 7 29.46 -30.70 24.79
N ARG A 8 29.83 -31.76 24.04
CA ARG A 8 29.24 -32.10 22.75
C ARG A 8 27.76 -32.38 22.99
N ARG A 9 26.90 -31.39 22.74
CA ARG A 9 25.45 -31.50 22.99
C ARG A 9 24.89 -32.52 21.99
N ILE A 10 24.77 -33.78 22.42
CA ILE A 10 24.23 -34.86 21.61
C ILE A 10 22.75 -34.56 21.38
N ARG A 11 22.44 -33.93 20.23
CA ARG A 11 21.06 -33.70 19.82
C ARG A 11 20.37 -35.04 19.65
N THR A 12 19.28 -35.22 20.37
CA THR A 12 18.44 -36.42 20.29
C THR A 12 17.90 -36.60 18.86
N PRO A 13 17.58 -37.82 18.42
CA PRO A 13 17.07 -38.06 17.06
C PRO A 13 15.82 -37.23 16.73
N ARG A 14 14.95 -36.97 17.71
CA ARG A 14 13.80 -36.07 17.59
C ARG A 14 14.20 -34.62 17.33
N GLN A 15 15.24 -34.11 18.00
CA GLN A 15 15.76 -32.74 17.77
C GLN A 15 16.45 -32.60 16.40
N ARG A 16 17.04 -33.67 15.87
CA ARG A 16 17.62 -33.68 14.52
C ARG A 16 16.54 -33.71 13.44
N LEU A 17 15.46 -34.47 13.65
CA LEU A 17 14.31 -34.51 12.74
C LEU A 17 13.58 -33.17 12.73
N ALA A 18 13.30 -32.59 13.91
CA ALA A 18 12.71 -31.25 14.02
C ALA A 18 13.55 -30.19 13.31
N GLY A 19 14.87 -30.16 13.53
CA GLY A 19 15.76 -29.22 12.84
C GLY A 19 15.81 -29.40 11.32
N ARG A 20 15.67 -30.63 10.82
CA ARG A 20 15.56 -30.92 9.38
C ARG A 20 14.24 -30.45 8.80
N ILE A 21 13.13 -30.71 9.49
CA ILE A 21 11.80 -30.24 9.09
C ILE A 21 11.76 -28.72 9.08
N THR A 22 12.25 -28.06 10.13
CA THR A 22 12.34 -26.60 10.17
C THR A 22 13.18 -26.07 9.01
N GLY A 23 14.35 -26.67 8.75
CA GLY A 23 15.19 -26.27 7.62
C GLY A 23 14.51 -26.41 6.25
N ILE A 24 13.79 -27.51 6.01
CA ILE A 24 13.03 -27.74 4.77
C ILE A 24 11.87 -26.74 4.65
N VAL A 25 11.12 -26.53 5.73
CA VAL A 25 10.02 -25.55 5.75
C VAL A 25 10.55 -24.15 5.48
N THR A 26 11.67 -23.75 6.08
CA THR A 26 12.27 -22.43 5.80
C THR A 26 12.75 -22.33 4.36
N LEU A 27 13.38 -23.37 3.81
CA LEU A 27 13.84 -23.40 2.42
C LEU A 27 12.70 -23.28 1.40
N ILE A 28 11.50 -23.75 1.73
CA ILE A 28 10.32 -23.67 0.86
C ILE A 28 9.54 -22.38 1.11
N ALA A 29 9.31 -22.01 2.38
CA ALA A 29 8.51 -20.85 2.74
C ALA A 29 9.16 -19.54 2.33
N LEU A 30 10.50 -19.41 2.47
CA LEU A 30 11.20 -18.17 2.19
C LEU A 30 11.15 -17.75 0.71
N PRO A 31 11.40 -18.63 -0.29
CA PRO A 31 11.23 -18.27 -1.70
C PRO A 31 9.76 -18.06 -2.06
N ILE A 32 8.82 -18.82 -1.51
CA ILE A 32 7.38 -18.59 -1.75
C ILE A 32 6.97 -17.20 -1.24
N CYS A 33 7.32 -16.85 0.00
CA CYS A 33 7.05 -15.53 0.56
C CYS A 33 7.74 -14.43 -0.25
N GLY A 34 8.98 -14.65 -0.71
CA GLY A 34 9.69 -13.72 -1.58
C GLY A 34 8.95 -13.49 -2.89
N VAL A 35 8.58 -14.57 -3.60
CA VAL A 35 7.82 -14.47 -4.85
C VAL A 35 6.49 -13.76 -4.63
N LEU A 36 5.72 -14.12 -3.60
CA LEU A 36 4.46 -13.46 -3.31
C LEU A 36 4.66 -11.96 -3.00
N PHE A 37 5.72 -11.60 -2.28
CA PHE A 37 6.02 -10.21 -1.94
C PHE A 37 6.31 -9.34 -3.17
N PHE A 38 6.87 -9.90 -4.25
CA PHE A 38 7.15 -9.16 -5.49
C PHE A 38 6.06 -9.33 -6.54
N ALA A 39 5.53 -10.53 -6.73
CA ALA A 39 4.55 -10.85 -7.75
C ALA A 39 3.20 -10.19 -7.47
N ILE A 40 2.75 -10.15 -6.21
CA ILE A 40 1.46 -9.53 -5.86
C ILE A 40 1.42 -8.03 -6.17
N PRO A 41 2.37 -7.18 -5.70
CA PRO A 41 2.32 -5.76 -6.01
C PRO A 41 2.55 -5.48 -7.49
N PHE A 42 3.41 -6.25 -8.17
CA PHE A 42 3.64 -6.08 -9.60
C PHE A 42 2.40 -6.44 -10.43
N ALA A 43 1.77 -7.58 -10.13
CA ALA A 43 0.53 -7.99 -10.79
C ALA A 43 -0.58 -6.98 -10.55
N LYS A 44 -0.70 -6.44 -9.33
CA LYS A 44 -1.65 -5.36 -9.03
C LYS A 44 -1.39 -4.12 -9.86
N TRP A 45 -0.14 -3.66 -9.93
CA TRP A 45 0.22 -2.47 -10.70
C TRP A 45 -0.13 -2.64 -12.19
N ALA A 46 0.25 -3.78 -12.79
CA ALA A 46 -0.06 -4.08 -14.19
C ALA A 46 -1.57 -4.24 -14.44
N TYR A 47 -2.29 -4.84 -13.49
CA TYR A 47 -3.74 -5.00 -13.58
C TYR A 47 -4.46 -3.65 -13.49
N ASP A 48 -4.08 -2.79 -12.54
CA ASP A 48 -4.67 -1.46 -12.38
C ASP A 48 -4.35 -0.53 -13.56
N GLU A 49 -3.22 -0.71 -14.26
CA GLU A 49 -2.93 0.03 -15.51
C GLU A 49 -3.86 -0.35 -16.66
N SER A 50 -4.19 -1.63 -16.79
CA SER A 50 -5.06 -2.12 -17.86
C SER A 50 -6.55 -1.97 -17.56
N ARG A 51 -6.94 -1.84 -16.28
CA ARG A 51 -8.33 -1.73 -15.85
C ARG A 51 -8.56 -0.59 -14.87
N VAL A 52 -9.16 0.46 -15.41
CA VAL A 52 -9.60 1.64 -14.64
C VAL A 52 -11.11 1.66 -14.55
N VAL A 53 -11.62 2.19 -13.44
CA VAL A 53 -13.05 2.40 -13.20
C VAL A 53 -13.26 3.90 -13.07
N THR A 54 -14.25 4.40 -13.80
CA THR A 54 -14.64 5.81 -13.75
C THR A 54 -15.89 5.95 -12.90
N LEU A 55 -15.87 6.87 -11.94
CA LEU A 55 -16.92 7.05 -10.94
C LEU A 55 -17.30 8.52 -10.86
N THR A 56 -18.58 8.82 -10.83
CA THR A 56 -19.06 10.18 -10.54
C THR A 56 -19.32 10.31 -9.04
N CYS A 57 -18.56 11.18 -8.37
CA CYS A 57 -18.60 11.34 -6.92
C CYS A 57 -18.75 12.82 -6.56
N THR A 58 -19.59 13.13 -5.57
CA THR A 58 -19.70 14.50 -5.05
C THR A 58 -18.55 14.79 -4.09
N VAL A 59 -17.65 15.69 -4.50
CA VAL A 59 -16.52 16.15 -3.70
C VAL A 59 -16.96 17.28 -2.76
N GLU A 60 -16.72 17.10 -1.47
CA GLU A 60 -17.05 18.09 -0.44
C GLU A 60 -15.82 18.91 -0.04
N SER A 61 -14.68 18.23 0.17
CA SER A 61 -13.46 18.89 0.59
C SER A 61 -12.22 18.16 0.09
N ALA A 62 -11.09 18.86 0.03
CA ALA A 62 -9.79 18.26 -0.25
C ALA A 62 -8.74 18.87 0.67
N ARG A 63 -7.86 18.03 1.22
CA ARG A 63 -6.78 18.42 2.13
C ARG A 63 -5.44 17.86 1.65
N GLY A 64 -4.40 18.69 1.68
CA GLY A 64 -3.05 18.22 1.47
C GLY A 64 -2.56 17.45 2.68
N SER A 65 -2.00 16.25 2.46
CA SER A 65 -1.41 15.42 3.50
C SER A 65 0.01 15.03 3.13
N VAL A 66 0.91 15.12 4.11
CA VAL A 66 2.29 14.66 4.01
C VAL A 66 2.39 13.38 4.81
N SER A 67 2.78 12.30 4.14
CA SER A 67 3.07 11.04 4.82
C SER A 67 4.57 10.83 4.85
N ASP A 68 5.12 10.71 6.04
CA ASP A 68 6.52 10.36 6.24
C ASP A 68 6.68 8.85 6.15
N GLY A 69 7.58 8.39 5.28
CA GLY A 69 7.93 6.99 5.19
C GLY A 69 8.56 6.46 6.47
N GLY A 70 7.78 5.76 7.29
CA GLY A 70 8.26 5.10 8.50
C GLY A 70 9.37 4.07 8.21
N LEU A 71 10.37 4.09 9.09
CA LEU A 71 11.62 3.32 9.16
C LEU A 71 12.70 3.63 8.08
N ARG A 72 13.58 4.57 8.46
CA ARG A 72 15.00 4.62 8.09
C ARG A 72 15.40 5.04 6.67
N ARG A 73 14.50 5.55 5.82
CA ARG A 73 14.87 6.20 4.54
C ARG A 73 13.97 7.39 4.21
N GLY A 74 14.58 8.57 4.09
CA GLY A 74 13.94 9.88 3.88
C GLY A 74 13.20 9.99 2.56
N GLY A 75 11.89 9.76 2.60
CA GLY A 75 10.94 10.11 1.56
C GLY A 75 9.69 10.66 2.21
N SER A 76 9.47 11.98 2.10
CA SER A 76 8.19 12.60 2.43
C SER A 76 7.32 12.51 1.18
N TYR A 77 6.28 11.67 1.21
CA TYR A 77 5.33 11.58 0.11
C TYR A 77 4.20 12.59 0.35
N LYS A 78 4.08 13.52 -0.58
CA LYS A 78 3.02 14.53 -0.56
C LYS A 78 1.82 14.01 -1.35
N SER A 79 0.65 14.17 -0.77
CA SER A 79 -0.60 13.60 -1.27
C SER A 79 -1.76 14.55 -1.03
N VAL A 80 -2.83 14.40 -1.80
CA VAL A 80 -4.08 15.13 -1.60
C VAL A 80 -5.15 14.12 -1.25
N ILE A 81 -5.77 14.29 -0.09
CA ILE A 81 -6.90 13.50 0.37
C ILE A 81 -8.17 14.25 -0.06
N ILE A 82 -9.00 13.61 -0.87
CA ILE A 82 -10.30 14.11 -1.31
C ILE A 82 -11.36 13.41 -0.46
N GLU A 83 -12.18 14.21 0.22
CA GLU A 83 -13.36 13.74 0.93
C GLU A 83 -14.57 13.87 0.00
N THR A 84 -15.19 12.74 -0.28
CA THR A 84 -16.42 12.67 -1.08
C THR A 84 -17.55 12.09 -0.25
N LYS A 85 -18.77 12.54 -0.54
CA LYS A 85 -19.98 12.09 0.15
C LYS A 85 -20.37 10.67 -0.24
N ASP A 86 -20.27 10.37 -1.54
CA ASP A 86 -20.83 9.15 -2.13
C ASP A 86 -19.80 8.01 -2.24
N CYS A 87 -18.53 8.36 -2.42
CA CYS A 87 -17.46 7.41 -2.75
C CYS A 87 -16.43 7.23 -1.61
N GLY A 88 -16.56 7.97 -0.52
CA GLY A 88 -15.65 7.94 0.62
C GLY A 88 -14.38 8.78 0.44
N SER A 89 -13.32 8.44 1.15
CA SER A 89 -12.04 9.15 1.07
C SER A 89 -11.17 8.59 -0.06
N LEU A 90 -10.64 9.47 -0.90
CA LEU A 90 -9.82 9.17 -2.06
C LEU A 90 -8.47 9.88 -1.95
N VAL A 91 -7.40 9.32 -2.52
CA VAL A 91 -6.06 9.92 -2.40
C VAL A 91 -5.39 10.10 -3.75
N ILE A 92 -4.90 11.30 -4.03
CA ILE A 92 -3.98 11.58 -5.14
C ILE A 92 -2.55 11.56 -4.59
N ARG A 93 -1.65 10.79 -5.21
CA ARG A 93 -0.22 10.76 -4.89
C ARG A 93 0.60 11.18 -6.10
N GLY A 94 1.88 11.51 -5.89
CA GLY A 94 2.83 11.79 -6.97
C GLY A 94 3.21 13.26 -7.13
N PHE A 95 2.92 14.10 -6.14
CA PHE A 95 3.33 15.51 -6.17
C PHE A 95 4.80 15.67 -5.78
N GLY A 96 5.59 16.26 -6.67
CA GLY A 96 6.87 16.87 -6.31
C GLY A 96 6.65 18.29 -5.77
N GLY A 97 7.33 18.70 -4.70
CA GLY A 97 7.23 20.09 -4.24
C GLY A 97 5.91 20.44 -3.53
N SER A 98 5.50 21.71 -3.52
CA SER A 98 4.32 22.21 -2.77
C SER A 98 3.00 22.14 -3.54
N ASP A 99 3.01 21.70 -4.79
CA ASP A 99 1.88 21.72 -5.72
C ASP A 99 0.62 21.02 -5.19
N TYR A 100 0.81 20.01 -4.33
CA TYR A 100 -0.30 19.30 -3.67
C TYR A 100 -1.22 20.23 -2.86
N LEU A 101 -0.69 21.30 -2.26
CA LEU A 101 -1.50 22.26 -1.49
C LEU A 101 -2.38 23.10 -2.42
N ASP A 102 -1.84 23.52 -3.56
CA ASP A 102 -2.59 24.33 -4.52
C ASP A 102 -3.65 23.49 -5.23
N VAL A 103 -3.36 22.21 -5.54
CA VAL A 103 -4.36 21.26 -6.03
C VAL A 103 -5.43 21.03 -4.99
N ALA A 104 -5.08 20.75 -3.73
CA ALA A 104 -6.05 20.59 -2.65
C ALA A 104 -6.94 21.83 -2.49
N ARG A 105 -6.35 23.03 -2.52
CA ARG A 105 -7.08 24.31 -2.44
C ARG A 105 -8.00 24.51 -3.65
N SER A 106 -7.54 24.16 -4.85
CA SER A 106 -8.33 24.30 -6.08
C SER A 106 -9.58 23.42 -6.10
N ILE A 107 -9.47 22.20 -5.56
CA ILE A 107 -10.57 21.23 -5.46
C ILE A 107 -11.54 21.66 -4.35
N SER A 108 -11.02 22.03 -3.18
CA SER A 108 -11.84 22.49 -2.04
C SER A 108 -12.54 23.82 -2.29
N ALA A 109 -11.99 24.71 -3.13
CA ALA A 109 -12.67 25.93 -3.56
C ALA A 109 -13.88 25.65 -4.48
N ARG A 110 -13.98 24.44 -5.03
CA ARG A 110 -14.95 24.05 -6.05
C ARG A 110 -15.59 22.71 -5.70
N PRO A 111 -16.41 22.63 -4.63
CA PRO A 111 -17.18 21.43 -4.31
C PRO A 111 -18.21 21.14 -5.41
N GLY A 112 -18.60 19.88 -5.58
CA GLY A 112 -19.55 19.45 -6.61
C GLY A 112 -19.25 18.07 -7.19
N PRO A 113 -19.94 17.68 -8.28
CA PRO A 113 -19.72 16.38 -8.94
C PRO A 113 -18.41 16.37 -9.71
N TYR A 114 -17.60 15.33 -9.47
CA TYR A 114 -16.39 15.05 -10.23
C TYR A 114 -16.46 13.64 -10.79
N GLU A 115 -15.99 13.49 -12.02
CA GLU A 115 -15.67 12.21 -12.63
C GLU A 115 -14.24 11.83 -12.21
N ILE A 116 -14.13 10.75 -11.44
CA ILE A 116 -12.89 10.30 -10.82
C ILE A 116 -12.55 8.93 -11.37
N VAL A 117 -11.33 8.79 -11.88
CA VAL A 117 -10.80 7.53 -12.40
C VAL A 117 -9.91 6.88 -11.35
N VAL A 118 -10.26 5.65 -10.96
CA VAL A 118 -9.54 4.84 -9.97
C VAL A 118 -9.15 3.48 -10.55
N GLY A 119 -8.14 2.83 -10.00
CA GLY A 119 -7.80 1.44 -10.38
C GLY A 119 -8.88 0.46 -9.92
N GLU A 120 -9.26 -0.50 -10.76
CA GLU A 120 -10.32 -1.48 -10.43
C GLU A 120 -9.98 -2.29 -9.17
N SER A 121 -8.72 -2.71 -9.00
CA SER A 121 -8.35 -3.57 -7.87
C SER A 121 -8.30 -2.79 -6.55
N GLU A 122 -7.86 -1.53 -6.59
CA GLU A 122 -7.89 -0.63 -5.43
C GLU A 122 -9.34 -0.28 -5.05
N TRP A 123 -10.22 -0.11 -6.03
CA TRP A 123 -11.65 0.13 -5.78
C TRP A 123 -12.38 -1.09 -5.21
N ALA A 124 -12.10 -2.28 -5.74
CA ALA A 124 -12.66 -3.54 -5.25
C ALA A 124 -12.22 -3.82 -3.80
N LEU A 125 -10.98 -3.47 -3.46
CA LEU A 125 -10.42 -3.63 -2.11
C LEU A 125 -10.68 -2.45 -1.19
N ARG A 126 -11.45 -1.42 -1.62
CA ARG A 126 -11.66 -0.21 -0.82
C ARG A 126 -12.20 -0.52 0.56
N ASN A 127 -13.19 -1.41 0.69
CA ASN A 127 -13.80 -1.73 1.99
C ASN A 127 -12.80 -2.39 2.95
N HIS A 128 -11.85 -3.17 2.42
CA HIS A 128 -10.80 -3.76 3.23
C HIS A 128 -9.75 -2.72 3.60
N TRP A 129 -9.36 -1.86 2.66
CA TRP A 129 -8.30 -0.87 2.86
C TRP A 129 -8.73 0.31 3.73
N THR A 130 -9.98 0.76 3.66
CA THR A 130 -10.51 1.83 4.52
C THR A 130 -10.41 1.49 6.00
N SER A 131 -10.54 0.20 6.36
CA SER A 131 -10.39 -0.29 7.74
C SER A 131 -8.95 -0.19 8.26
N PHE A 132 -7.96 -0.21 7.35
CA PHE A 132 -6.54 -0.03 7.66
C PHE A 132 -6.06 1.41 7.39
N GLY A 133 -6.97 2.36 7.19
CA GLY A 133 -6.64 3.76 6.87
C GLY A 133 -6.07 3.95 5.46
N GLY A 134 -6.24 2.96 4.58
CA GLY A 134 -5.90 3.05 3.16
C GLY A 134 -7.08 3.58 2.35
N ALA A 135 -6.78 4.44 1.38
CA ALA A 135 -7.76 4.98 0.43
C ALA A 135 -7.33 4.63 -1.01
N PRO A 136 -8.29 4.41 -1.93
CA PRO A 136 -7.97 4.14 -3.33
C PRO A 136 -7.25 5.34 -3.96
N ARG A 137 -6.31 5.06 -4.86
CA ARG A 137 -5.58 6.11 -5.57
C ARG A 137 -6.36 6.59 -6.77
N VAL A 138 -6.46 7.90 -6.87
CA VAL A 138 -7.03 8.59 -8.02
C VAL A 138 -5.96 8.74 -9.08
N LYS A 139 -6.25 8.26 -10.30
CA LYS A 139 -5.39 8.40 -11.47
C LYS A 139 -5.70 9.66 -12.27
N ALA A 140 -6.98 9.97 -12.43
CA ALA A 140 -7.46 11.18 -13.09
C ALA A 140 -8.73 11.69 -12.41
N TYR A 141 -8.96 12.99 -12.49
CA TYR A 141 -10.17 13.64 -12.03
C TYR A 141 -10.57 14.75 -13.00
N GLU A 142 -11.84 14.79 -13.35
CA GLU A 142 -12.43 15.83 -14.19
C GLU A 142 -13.73 16.30 -13.55
N ARG A 143 -14.06 17.57 -13.72
CA ARG A 143 -15.29 18.13 -13.16
C ARG A 143 -16.43 17.87 -14.14
N VAL A 144 -17.56 17.39 -13.65
CA VAL A 144 -18.78 17.31 -14.44
C VAL A 144 -19.45 18.68 -14.34
N GLU A 145 -19.38 19.47 -15.41
CA GLU A 145 -20.08 20.77 -15.53
C GLU A 145 -21.59 20.61 -15.67
#